data_AF-A0A6B3I6A3-F1
#
_entry.id   AF-A0A6B3I6A3-F1
#
_cell.length_a   1.000
_cell.length_b   1.000
_cell.length_c   1.000
_cell.angle_alpha   90.00
_cell.angle_beta   90.00
_cell.angle_gamma   90.00
#
_symmetry.space_group_name_H-M   'P 1'
#
loop_
_entity.id
_entity.type
_entity.pdbx_description
1 polymer ?
#
loop_
_entity_poly.entity_id
_entity_poly.type
_entity_poly.pdbx_seq_one_letter_code
_entity_poly.pdbx_strand_id
1 'polypeptide(L)'
;DLAGIFWSAGALAGEVGFAVLAVPVLRPLGPKLLAATVCAIAAVQSALLGLVMDGAAFLRVPTPAETTALLWQAVVVTVIGFVCWYIGLQRIGAERATLFSGLIPVSAALTAPLVGAGTYGMAQGAGSLLVG
;
A
#
# COMPACT_ATOMS: atom_id res chain seq x y z
N ASP A 1 18.93 10.93 2.65
CA ASP A 1 19.94 10.26 3.53
C ASP A 1 20.10 8.80 3.09
N LEU A 2 21.17 8.13 3.50
CA LEU A 2 21.47 6.75 3.05
C LEU A 2 20.39 5.74 3.49
N ALA A 3 19.85 5.94 4.70
CA ALA A 3 18.75 5.13 5.22
C ALA A 3 17.48 5.29 4.37
N GLY A 4 17.11 6.52 4.00
CA GLY A 4 15.99 6.78 3.10
C GLY A 4 16.15 6.06 1.75
N ILE A 5 17.34 6.11 1.15
CA ILE A 5 17.62 5.40 -0.11
C ILE A 5 17.45 3.88 0.04
N PHE A 6 17.93 3.30 1.14
CA PHE A 6 17.78 1.88 1.41
C PHE A 6 16.30 1.47 1.54
N TRP A 7 15.51 2.25 2.27
CA TRP A 7 14.07 2.03 2.40
C TRP A 7 13.33 2.19 1.07
N SER A 8 13.68 3.19 0.26
CA SER A 8 13.12 3.36 -1.08
C SER A 8 13.45 2.19 -2.01
N ALA A 9 14.69 1.69 -1.96
CA ALA A 9 15.09 0.51 -2.75
C ALA A 9 14.34 -0.75 -2.31
N GLY A 10 14.16 -0.95 -1.00
CA GLY A 10 13.35 -2.05 -0.47
C GLY A 10 11.88 -1.97 -0.91
N ALA A 11 11.28 -0.77 -0.86
CA ALA A 11 9.92 -0.55 -1.35
C ALA A 11 9.80 -0.83 -2.86
N LEU A 12 10.77 -0.38 -3.66
CA LEU A 12 10.81 -0.66 -5.10
C LEU A 12 10.93 -2.16 -5.39
N ALA A 13 11.80 -2.87 -4.67
CA ALA A 13 11.93 -4.32 -4.81
C ALA A 13 10.61 -5.05 -4.44
N GLY A 14 9.90 -4.58 -3.42
CA GLY A 14 8.57 -5.09 -3.06
C GLY A 14 7.54 -4.88 -4.18
N GLU A 15 7.49 -3.68 -4.76
CA GLU A 15 6.59 -3.35 -5.87
C GLU A 15 6.88 -4.21 -7.12
N VAL A 16 8.16 -4.35 -7.47
CA VAL A 16 8.58 -5.21 -8.59
C VAL A 16 8.21 -6.67 -8.31
N GLY A 17 8.46 -7.15 -7.10
CA GLY A 17 8.05 -8.50 -6.69
C GLY A 17 6.55 -8.71 -6.80
N PHE A 18 5.75 -7.75 -6.34
CA PHE A 18 4.30 -7.77 -6.48
C PHE A 18 3.87 -7.81 -7.94
N ALA A 19 4.40 -6.93 -8.80
CA ALA A 19 4.03 -6.89 -10.21
C ALA A 19 4.38 -8.19 -10.95
N VAL A 20 5.56 -8.76 -10.68
CA VAL A 20 6.04 -10.01 -11.31
C VAL A 20 5.27 -11.22 -10.80
N LEU A 21 4.97 -11.30 -9.51
CA LEU A 21 4.32 -12.46 -8.89
C LEU A 21 2.80 -12.40 -8.94
N ALA A 22 2.19 -11.22 -9.02
CA ALA A 22 0.74 -11.06 -8.96
C ALA A 22 0.05 -11.87 -10.06
N VAL A 23 0.47 -11.74 -11.32
CA VAL A 23 -0.17 -12.43 -12.45
C VAL A 23 -0.07 -13.96 -12.38
N PRO A 24 1.11 -14.59 -12.15
CA PRO A 24 1.20 -16.04 -12.04
C PRO A 24 0.50 -16.61 -10.81
N VAL A 25 0.47 -15.88 -9.69
CA VAL A 25 -0.14 -16.34 -8.42
C VAL A 25 -1.65 -16.08 -8.38
N LEU A 26 -2.15 -15.07 -9.09
CA LEU A 26 -3.59 -14.80 -9.24
C LEU A 26 -4.34 -15.96 -9.92
N ARG A 27 -3.71 -16.65 -10.89
CA ARG A 27 -4.37 -17.74 -11.64
C ARG A 27 -4.80 -18.92 -10.74
N PRO A 28 -3.95 -19.47 -9.84
CA PRO A 28 -4.34 -20.58 -8.98
C PRO A 28 -5.14 -20.18 -7.72
N LEU A 29 -4.90 -19.01 -7.12
CA LEU A 29 -5.53 -18.63 -5.84
C LEU A 29 -6.79 -17.78 -6.00
N GLY A 30 -6.91 -17.03 -7.10
CA GLY A 30 -7.94 -15.99 -7.23
C GLY A 30 -7.71 -14.78 -6.30
N PRO A 31 -8.42 -13.66 -6.54
CA PRO A 31 -8.12 -12.36 -5.92
C PRO A 31 -8.34 -12.33 -4.41
N LYS A 32 -9.37 -13.05 -3.91
CA LYS A 32 -9.73 -13.06 -2.49
C LYS A 32 -8.71 -13.81 -1.63
N LEU A 33 -8.34 -15.03 -2.04
CA LEU A 33 -7.36 -15.83 -1.31
C LEU A 33 -5.98 -15.20 -1.39
N LEU A 34 -5.57 -14.68 -2.55
CA LEU A 34 -4.30 -13.96 -2.67
C LEU A 34 -4.23 -12.78 -1.70
N ALA A 35 -5.25 -11.92 -1.67
CA ALA A 35 -5.29 -10.79 -0.74
C ALA A 35 -5.25 -11.26 0.73
N ALA A 36 -6.03 -12.28 1.08
CA ALA A 36 -6.02 -12.83 2.45
C ALA A 36 -4.65 -13.41 2.84
N THR A 37 -4.01 -14.17 1.95
CA THR A 37 -2.68 -14.76 2.19
C THR A 37 -1.61 -13.69 2.33
N VAL A 38 -1.60 -12.68 1.46
CA VAL A 38 -0.62 -11.58 1.53
C VAL A 38 -0.83 -10.77 2.82
N CYS A 39 -2.08 -10.46 3.18
CA CYS A 39 -2.38 -9.80 4.46
C CYS A 39 -1.93 -10.64 5.67
N ALA A 40 -2.11 -11.96 5.62
CA ALA A 40 -1.66 -12.86 6.69
C ALA A 40 -0.12 -12.87 6.81
N ILE A 41 0.59 -12.95 5.69
CA ILE A 41 2.06 -12.88 5.67
C ILE A 41 2.54 -11.53 6.22
N ALA A 42 1.94 -10.43 5.79
CA ALA A 42 2.26 -9.09 6.28
C ALA A 42 2.00 -8.95 7.78
N ALA A 43 0.90 -9.51 8.29
CA ALA A 43 0.59 -9.54 9.71
C ALA A 43 1.64 -10.34 10.51
N VAL A 44 2.06 -11.51 10.01
CA VAL A 44 3.12 -12.32 10.64
C VAL A 44 4.45 -11.57 10.64
N GLN A 45 4.84 -10.97 9.53
CA GLN A 45 6.06 -10.16 9.44
C GLN A 45 6.02 -8.97 10.41
N SER A 46 4.88 -8.27 10.48
CA SER A 46 4.70 -7.14 11.41
C SER A 46 4.79 -7.59 12.87
N ALA A 47 4.19 -8.74 13.21
CA ALA A 47 4.27 -9.30 14.55
C ALA A 47 5.71 -9.74 14.92
N LEU A 48 6.44 -10.36 13.99
CA LEU A 48 7.84 -10.74 14.20
C LEU A 48 8.73 -9.50 14.39
N LEU A 49 8.55 -8.46 13.57
CA LEU A 49 9.29 -7.21 13.72
C LEU A 49 8.95 -6.51 15.03
N GLY A 50 7.67 -6.44 15.40
CA GLY A 50 7.24 -5.90 16.70
C GLY A 50 7.85 -6.66 17.86
N LEU A 51 7.90 -8.00 17.79
CA LEU A 51 8.54 -8.82 18.83
C LEU A 51 10.06 -8.58 18.91
N VAL A 52 10.75 -8.40 17.78
CA VAL A 52 12.20 -8.15 17.75
C VAL A 52 12.54 -6.75 18.27
N MET A 53 11.72 -5.75 17.94
CA MET A 53 12.00 -4.35 18.27
C MET A 53 11.49 -3.96 19.68
N ASP A 54 10.28 -4.38 20.03
CA ASP A 54 9.57 -3.96 21.24
C ASP A 54 9.37 -5.10 22.27
N GLY A 55 9.80 -6.33 21.95
CA GLY A 55 9.66 -7.48 22.85
C GLY A 55 8.21 -7.83 23.16
N ALA A 56 7.93 -8.34 24.37
CA ALA A 56 6.57 -8.70 24.79
C ALA A 56 5.61 -7.50 24.89
N ALA A 57 6.12 -6.26 24.88
CA ALA A 57 5.31 -5.05 24.94
C ALA A 57 4.65 -4.69 23.60
N PHE A 58 4.97 -5.39 22.50
CA PHE A 58 4.41 -5.09 21.18
C PHE A 58 2.88 -5.30 21.13
N LEU A 59 2.35 -6.25 21.89
CA LEU A 59 0.90 -6.51 22.03
C LEU A 59 0.31 -5.63 23.13
N ARG A 60 0.20 -4.34 22.84
CA ARG A 60 -0.58 -3.40 23.67
C ARG A 60 -2.01 -3.30 23.16
N VAL A 61 -2.94 -3.06 24.08
CA VAL A 61 -4.31 -2.69 23.71
C VAL A 61 -4.28 -1.27 23.13
N PRO A 62 -4.70 -1.07 21.86
CA PRO A 62 -4.72 0.26 21.25
C PRO A 62 -5.78 1.15 21.89
N THR A 63 -5.54 2.46 21.88
CA THR A 63 -6.54 3.46 22.23
C THR A 63 -7.69 3.47 21.21
N PRO A 64 -8.85 4.09 21.52
CA PRO A 64 -9.95 4.20 20.56
C PRO A 64 -9.56 4.92 19.25
N ALA A 65 -8.68 5.92 19.34
CA ALA A 65 -8.18 6.65 18.17
C ALA A 65 -7.30 5.74 17.28
N GLU A 66 -6.38 5.00 17.88
CA GLU A 66 -5.52 4.05 17.16
C GLU A 66 -6.33 2.90 16.56
N THR A 67 -7.33 2.40 17.29
CA THR A 67 -8.25 1.38 16.80
C THR A 67 -9.00 1.88 15.57
N THR A 68 -9.49 3.12 15.61
CA THR A 68 -10.17 3.73 14.46
C THR A 68 -9.23 3.89 13.27
N ALA A 69 -7.99 4.32 13.49
CA ALA A 69 -6.98 4.43 12.44
C ALA A 69 -6.63 3.06 11.82
N LEU A 70 -6.47 2.02 12.64
CA LEU A 70 -6.23 0.65 12.19
C LEU A 70 -7.41 0.11 11.39
N LEU A 71 -8.65 0.33 11.84
CA LEU A 71 -9.86 -0.07 11.12
C LEU A 71 -9.99 0.66 9.78
N TRP A 72 -9.71 1.96 9.75
CA TRP A 72 -9.68 2.73 8.51
C TRP A 72 -8.67 2.16 7.52
N GLN A 73 -7.44 1.90 7.97
CA GLN A 73 -6.38 1.32 7.14
C GLN A 73 -6.74 -0.08 6.62
N ALA A 74 -7.29 -0.93 7.48
CA ALA A 74 -7.65 -2.30 7.12
C ALA A 74 -8.87 -2.36 6.18
N VAL A 75 -9.94 -1.64 6.49
CA VAL A 75 -11.20 -1.77 5.75
C VAL A 75 -11.21 -0.87 4.52
N VAL A 76 -10.92 0.42 4.69
CA VAL A 76 -11.07 1.41 3.62
C VAL A 76 -9.88 1.36 2.68
N VAL A 77 -8.67 1.51 3.22
CA VAL A 77 -7.46 1.59 2.39
C VAL A 77 -7.12 0.22 1.78
N THR A 78 -7.23 -0.86 2.56
CA THR A 78 -6.86 -2.20 2.09
C THR A 78 -8.02 -2.92 1.41
N VAL A 79 -9.07 -3.33 2.15
CA VAL A 79 -10.13 -4.19 1.58
C VAL A 79 -10.87 -3.52 0.43
N ILE A 80 -11.41 -2.30 0.65
CA ILE A 80 -12.16 -1.59 -0.39
C ILE A 80 -11.23 -1.21 -1.55
N GLY A 81 -10.03 -0.70 -1.26
CA GLY A 81 -9.02 -0.38 -2.29
C GLY A 81 -8.72 -1.56 -3.21
N PHE A 82 -8.39 -2.74 -2.64
CA PHE A 82 -8.11 -3.94 -3.42
C PHE A 82 -9.34 -4.45 -4.20
N VAL A 83 -10.54 -4.40 -3.62
CA VAL A 83 -11.76 -4.80 -4.34
C VAL A 83 -11.99 -3.90 -5.56
N CYS A 84 -11.90 -2.58 -5.39
CA CYS A 84 -12.00 -1.62 -6.49
C CYS A 84 -10.91 -1.86 -7.55
N TRP A 85 -9.68 -2.11 -7.12
CA TRP A 85 -8.56 -2.44 -8.01
C TRP A 85 -8.86 -3.68 -8.85
N TYR A 86 -9.25 -4.80 -8.23
CA TYR A 86 -9.54 -6.03 -8.95
C TYR A 86 -10.75 -5.91 -9.88
N ILE A 87 -11.79 -5.16 -9.50
CA ILE A 87 -12.92 -4.84 -10.39
C ILE A 87 -12.44 -4.05 -11.60
N GLY A 88 -11.59 -3.03 -11.39
CA GLY A 88 -10.97 -2.28 -12.48
C GLY A 88 -10.16 -3.20 -13.39
N LEU A 89 -9.27 -4.00 -12.81
CA LEU A 89 -8.41 -4.94 -13.53
C LEU A 89 -9.22 -5.91 -14.42
N GLN A 90 -10.35 -6.41 -13.91
CA GLN A 90 -11.25 -7.29 -14.67
C GLN A 90 -11.98 -6.57 -15.82
N ARG A 91 -12.26 -5.27 -15.67
CA ARG A 91 -13.01 -4.48 -16.67
C ARG A 91 -12.13 -3.96 -17.81
N ILE A 92 -10.93 -3.50 -17.51
CA ILE A 92 -10.05 -2.83 -18.49
C ILE A 92 -8.78 -3.61 -18.84
N GLY A 93 -8.52 -4.73 -18.15
CA GLY A 93 -7.32 -5.55 -18.33
C GLY A 93 -6.09 -5.01 -17.59
N ALA A 94 -5.13 -5.89 -17.31
CA ALA A 94 -3.95 -5.56 -16.48
C ALA A 94 -3.08 -4.46 -17.09
N GLU A 95 -2.78 -4.50 -18.39
CA GLU A 95 -1.98 -3.47 -19.07
C GLU A 95 -2.56 -2.06 -18.86
N ARG A 96 -3.86 -1.87 -19.13
CA ARG A 96 -4.50 -0.57 -18.98
C ARG A 96 -4.65 -0.16 -17.53
N ALA A 97 -4.97 -1.10 -16.64
CA ALA A 97 -5.10 -0.81 -15.21
C ALA A 97 -3.79 -0.31 -14.61
N THR A 98 -2.64 -0.87 -15.01
CA THR A 98 -1.33 -0.44 -14.50
C THR A 98 -0.94 0.97 -14.93
N LEU A 99 -1.44 1.47 -16.07
CA LEU A 99 -1.23 2.88 -16.47
C LEU A 99 -1.84 3.86 -15.46
N PHE A 100 -2.94 3.49 -14.80
CA PHE A 100 -3.58 4.32 -13.78
C PHE A 100 -2.78 4.38 -12.47
N SER A 101 -1.79 3.52 -12.26
CA SER A 101 -0.91 3.61 -11.08
C SER A 101 -0.10 4.91 -11.06
N GLY A 102 0.15 5.54 -12.21
CA GLY A 102 0.75 6.88 -12.30
C GLY A 102 -0.08 7.98 -11.63
N LEU A 103 -1.39 7.78 -11.46
CA LEU A 103 -2.28 8.73 -10.77
C LEU A 103 -2.19 8.63 -9.24
N ILE A 104 -1.56 7.59 -8.69
CA ILE A 104 -1.39 7.41 -7.24
C ILE A 104 -0.61 8.57 -6.63
N PRO A 105 0.61 8.94 -7.10
CA PRO A 105 1.34 10.09 -6.56
C PRO A 105 0.59 11.41 -6.75
N VAL A 106 -0.14 11.58 -7.85
CA VAL A 106 -0.97 12.78 -8.10
C VAL A 106 -2.08 12.89 -7.05
N SER A 107 -2.80 11.79 -6.84
CA SER A 107 -3.90 11.71 -5.86
C SER A 107 -3.39 11.88 -4.42
N ALA A 108 -2.24 11.28 -4.10
CA ALA A 108 -1.59 11.42 -2.81
C ALA A 108 -1.17 12.87 -2.55
N ALA A 109 -0.57 13.52 -3.54
CA ALA A 109 -0.22 14.93 -3.42
C ALA A 109 -1.49 15.77 -3.19
N LEU A 110 -2.57 15.56 -3.95
CA LEU A 110 -3.80 16.37 -3.87
C LEU A 110 -4.51 16.24 -2.52
N THR A 111 -4.40 15.08 -1.89
CA THR A 111 -5.04 14.78 -0.61
C THR A 111 -4.16 15.12 0.61
N ALA A 112 -2.83 15.21 0.46
CA ALA A 112 -1.90 15.52 1.55
C ALA A 112 -2.24 16.81 2.34
N PRO A 113 -2.66 17.94 1.70
CA PRO A 113 -3.09 19.13 2.43
C PRO A 113 -4.35 18.92 3.27
N LEU A 114 -5.27 18.08 2.82
CA LEU A 114 -6.55 17.84 3.50
C LEU A 114 -6.37 17.14 4.85
N VAL A 115 -5.29 16.39 5.01
CA VAL A 115 -4.94 15.65 6.24
C VAL A 115 -3.77 16.28 7.00
N GLY A 116 -3.35 17.49 6.62
CA GLY A 116 -2.25 18.22 7.28
C GLY A 116 -0.87 17.57 7.10
N ALA A 117 -0.73 16.63 6.16
CA ALA A 117 0.51 15.86 5.93
C ALA A 117 1.51 16.56 4.99
N GLY A 118 1.18 17.73 4.44
CA GLY A 118 2.07 18.51 3.59
C GLY A 118 1.36 19.62 2.82
N THR A 119 2.13 20.40 2.05
CA THR A 119 1.59 21.43 1.13
C THR A 119 1.71 20.93 -0.31
N TYR A 120 0.76 21.29 -1.18
CA TYR A 120 0.86 21.03 -2.62
C TYR A 120 1.72 22.13 -3.25
N GLY A 121 3.04 21.99 -3.16
CA GLY A 121 4.00 22.93 -3.75
C GLY A 121 4.21 22.69 -5.24
N MET A 122 4.88 23.63 -5.91
CA MET A 122 5.24 23.50 -7.33
C MET A 122 6.09 22.26 -7.62
N ALA A 123 6.92 21.82 -6.66
CA ALA A 123 7.72 20.61 -6.79
C ALA A 123 6.85 19.33 -6.79
N GLN A 124 5.81 19.25 -5.94
CA GLN A 124 4.84 18.15 -6.00
C GLN A 124 4.04 18.18 -7.30
N GLY A 125 3.66 19.37 -7.78
CA GLY A 125 2.97 19.52 -9.06
C GLY A 125 3.80 19.04 -10.25
N ALA A 126 5.08 19.42 -10.31
CA ALA A 126 6.00 18.98 -11.36
C ALA A 126 6.29 17.47 -11.29
N GLY A 127 6.45 16.91 -10.08
CA GLY A 127 6.61 15.47 -9.89
C GLY A 127 5.38 14.67 -10.30
N SER A 128 4.19 15.14 -9.95
CA SER A 128 2.91 14.56 -10.37
C SER A 128 2.75 14.54 -11.89
N LEU A 129 3.21 15.60 -12.59
CA LEU A 129 3.15 15.69 -14.05
C LEU A 129 4.16 14.80 -14.78
N LEU A 130 5.28 14.48 -14.13
CA LEU A 130 6.31 13.60 -14.68
C LEU A 130 5.95 12.11 -14.56
N VAL A 131 5.09 11.75 -13.60
CA VAL A 131 4.75 10.35 -13.26
C VAL A 131 3.33 9.96 -13.69
N GLY A 132 2.41 10.92 -13.82
CA GLY A 132 1.07 10.72 -14.38
C GLY A 132 1.06 10.61 -15.89
#